data_AF-A0A4Z1GVN1-F1
#
_entry.id   AF-A0A4Z1GVN1-F1
#
_cell.length_a   1.000
_cell.length_b   1.000
_cell.length_c   1.000
_cell.angle_alpha   90.00
_cell.angle_beta   90.00
_cell.angle_gamma   90.00
#
_symmetry.space_group_name_H-M   'P 1'
#
loop_
_entity.id
_entity.type
_entity.pdbx_description
1 polymer ?
#
loop_
_entity_poly.entity_id
_entity_poly.type
_entity_poly.pdbx_seq_one_letter_code
_entity_poly.pdbx_strand_id
1 'polypeptide(L)'
;MDQLPPEILDSILQKNIEMCRDHKSQLLDLRLVCKAFDQGLKPSIFKTTSLEFSRFIRFRNIDDNPDALKTLQDIASLSSSMYIDMMITRDTDEIDQLKETFNAIYAAVPEMADLIDSLRSYCLNKSTFTEEDYSRLLRRVMQNAPDITRLKINLPFQVVSNSFMTSTRLFANTLACAANRPEEHQKIDTLVLDHITDVTINSLCNVHIDVENAFKVFENLKSLLISFKRQESRTPLQAVFARNFWLLIGKAKDLETLCIIGWNVAQTTRRIRNKRVASRMTNEQWTMRCLPYYPSKRLVLSKLRCLELKRMDLDPLMLLLLIEETSHSLTELYLNDIGLKVNGSTDRENTSLWIGHHDIEKPEECTWVAPAIRDIEGLNLKILRVSKLGYDDYSPDLDSEHPNYDLDDPTGHDQSFDQRFVEAVMGTKAPLPLELVSNTSSEMENPHEKSTYTEVDPNTYDAEIYQKNHNTTSNYKKSIDGVFYNNNERALRELQNIVSVADRGMALLTREVERGTDLTADPISGAIVDPPVGT
;
A
#
# COMPACT_ATOMS: atom_id res chain seq x y z
N MET A 1 -34.46 -14.42 27.73
CA MET A 1 -33.27 -14.95 27.06
C MET A 1 -33.28 -16.47 27.05
N ASP A 2 -33.53 -17.12 28.20
CA ASP A 2 -33.59 -18.59 28.32
C ASP A 2 -34.75 -19.28 27.58
N GLN A 3 -35.64 -18.49 26.96
CA GLN A 3 -36.75 -18.96 26.11
C GLN A 3 -36.49 -18.70 24.61
N LEU A 4 -35.41 -18.00 24.26
CA LEU A 4 -35.06 -17.78 22.86
C LEU A 4 -34.37 -19.03 22.31
N PRO A 5 -34.78 -19.53 21.13
CA PRO A 5 -34.03 -20.53 20.40
C PRO A 5 -32.57 -20.08 20.20
N PRO A 6 -31.58 -20.99 20.34
CA PRO A 6 -30.16 -20.67 20.15
C PRO A 6 -29.88 -19.98 18.82
N GLU A 7 -30.58 -20.38 17.75
CA GLU A 7 -30.39 -19.84 16.40
C GLU A 7 -30.80 -18.36 16.30
N ILE A 8 -31.85 -17.96 17.03
CA ILE A 8 -32.27 -16.55 17.09
C ILE A 8 -31.25 -15.75 17.90
N LEU A 9 -30.74 -16.31 19.00
CA LEU A 9 -29.70 -15.67 19.79
C LEU A 9 -28.43 -15.45 18.95
N ASP A 10 -27.96 -16.49 18.25
CA ASP A 10 -26.79 -16.40 17.38
C ASP A 10 -26.98 -15.35 16.28
N SER A 11 -28.17 -15.31 15.67
CA SER A 11 -28.51 -14.29 14.66
C SER A 11 -28.47 -12.87 15.23
N ILE A 12 -28.98 -12.67 16.46
CA ILE A 12 -28.90 -11.38 17.16
C ILE A 12 -27.45 -11.01 17.42
N LEU A 13 -26.64 -11.92 17.96
CA LEU A 13 -25.23 -11.66 18.27
C LEU A 13 -24.42 -11.35 17.01
N GLN A 14 -24.65 -12.10 15.93
CA GLN A 14 -24.04 -11.85 14.62
C GLN A 14 -24.43 -10.46 14.09
N LYS A 15 -25.71 -10.08 14.22
CA LYS A 15 -26.15 -8.75 13.79
C LYS A 15 -25.50 -7.63 14.60
N ASN A 16 -25.32 -7.82 15.90
CA ASN A 16 -24.58 -6.88 16.75
C ASN A 16 -23.11 -6.76 16.31
N ILE A 17 -22.45 -7.88 15.97
CA ILE A 17 -21.08 -7.87 15.44
C ILE A 17 -21.01 -7.04 14.15
N GLU A 18 -21.95 -7.23 13.22
CA GLU A 18 -22.02 -6.46 11.96
C GLU A 18 -22.27 -4.96 12.19
N MET A 19 -23.11 -4.60 13.16
CA MET A 19 -23.40 -3.20 13.47
C MET A 19 -22.24 -2.50 14.20
N CYS A 20 -21.40 -3.26 14.90
CA CYS A 20 -20.29 -2.74 15.71
C CYS A 20 -18.90 -3.02 15.11
N ARG A 21 -18.78 -3.18 13.78
CA ARG A 21 -17.49 -3.43 13.11
C ARG A 21 -16.42 -2.38 13.42
N ASP A 22 -16.84 -1.12 13.53
CA ASP A 22 -16.01 0.04 13.90
C ASP A 22 -15.86 0.23 15.42
N HIS A 23 -16.70 -0.39 16.24
CA HIS A 23 -16.82 -0.11 17.68
C HIS A 23 -16.80 -1.38 18.52
N LYS A 24 -15.76 -2.20 18.34
CA LYS A 24 -15.56 -3.47 19.06
C LYS A 24 -15.74 -3.38 20.58
N SER A 25 -15.42 -2.23 21.19
CA SER A 25 -15.58 -2.01 22.64
C SER A 25 -17.03 -2.11 23.11
N GLN A 26 -18.01 -1.72 22.29
CA GLN A 26 -19.43 -1.82 22.65
C GLN A 26 -19.89 -3.27 22.86
N LEU A 27 -19.24 -4.22 22.17
CA LEU A 27 -19.53 -5.64 22.32
C LEU A 27 -18.88 -6.27 23.57
N LEU A 28 -17.86 -5.61 24.15
CA LEU A 28 -17.23 -6.11 25.38
C LEU A 28 -18.21 -6.06 26.56
N ASP A 29 -19.01 -5.00 26.65
CA ASP A 29 -20.01 -4.85 27.71
C ASP A 29 -21.15 -5.87 27.53
N LEU A 30 -21.52 -6.17 26.29
CA LEU A 30 -22.54 -7.17 25.97
C LEU A 30 -22.15 -8.59 26.44
N ARG A 31 -20.85 -8.93 26.49
CA ARG A 31 -20.40 -10.21 27.04
C ARG A 31 -20.77 -10.39 28.52
N LEU A 32 -20.89 -9.30 29.27
CA LEU A 32 -21.17 -9.34 30.71
C LEU A 32 -22.66 -9.55 31.02
N VAL A 33 -23.53 -9.54 30.00
CA VAL A 33 -24.98 -9.70 30.17
C VAL A 33 -25.32 -11.10 30.70
N CYS A 34 -24.80 -12.16 30.08
CA CYS A 34 -24.96 -13.53 30.54
C CYS A 34 -23.93 -14.48 29.92
N LYS A 35 -23.87 -15.72 30.42
CA LYS A 35 -22.95 -16.76 29.95
C LYS A 35 -23.08 -17.06 28.45
N ALA A 36 -24.31 -17.05 27.90
CA ALA A 36 -24.52 -17.30 26.48
C ALA A 36 -23.95 -16.18 25.59
N PHE A 37 -24.07 -14.92 26.03
CA PHE A 37 -23.46 -13.78 25.33
C PHE A 37 -21.95 -13.84 25.37
N ASP A 38 -21.38 -14.16 26.53
CA ASP A 38 -19.94 -14.37 26.65
C ASP A 38 -19.47 -15.46 25.68
N GLN A 39 -20.12 -16.63 25.71
CA GLN A 39 -19.75 -17.75 24.84
C GLN A 39 -19.89 -17.44 23.34
N GLY A 40 -20.96 -16.75 22.93
CA GLY A 40 -21.20 -16.42 21.53
C GLY A 40 -20.32 -15.29 20.98
N LEU A 41 -20.02 -14.26 21.79
CA LEU A 41 -19.25 -13.10 21.33
C LEU A 41 -17.74 -13.26 21.49
N LYS A 42 -17.28 -14.05 22.47
CA LYS A 42 -15.84 -14.21 22.80
C LYS A 42 -14.99 -14.65 21.59
N PRO A 43 -15.39 -15.63 20.75
CA PRO A 43 -14.60 -16.04 19.59
C PRO A 43 -14.39 -14.92 18.57
N SER A 44 -15.43 -14.11 18.31
CA SER A 44 -15.35 -12.98 17.39
C SER A 44 -14.50 -11.85 17.97
N ILE A 45 -14.74 -11.49 19.23
CA ILE A 45 -14.03 -10.38 19.89
C ILE A 45 -12.54 -10.69 20.05
N PHE A 46 -12.15 -11.90 20.44
CA PHE A 46 -10.74 -12.23 20.63
C PHE A 46 -10.05 -12.78 19.38
N LYS A 47 -10.75 -12.78 18.23
CA LYS A 47 -10.24 -13.24 16.94
C LYS A 47 -8.95 -12.55 16.51
N THR A 48 -8.79 -11.27 16.87
CA THR A 48 -7.56 -10.50 16.66
C THR A 48 -6.93 -10.06 17.98
N THR A 49 -5.67 -10.46 18.17
CA THR A 49 -4.80 -9.88 19.19
C THR A 49 -4.15 -8.61 18.65
N SER A 50 -4.55 -7.46 19.18
CA SER A 50 -3.98 -6.15 18.79
C SER A 50 -2.96 -5.68 19.83
N LEU A 51 -1.76 -5.34 19.35
CA LEU A 51 -0.68 -4.74 20.13
C LEU A 51 -0.31 -3.39 19.52
N GLU A 52 -0.67 -2.34 20.23
CA GLU A 52 -0.37 -0.95 19.90
C GLU A 52 0.68 -0.41 20.88
N PHE A 53 1.37 0.68 20.54
CA PHE A 53 2.43 1.29 21.37
C PHE A 53 2.08 1.37 22.87
N SER A 54 0.87 1.83 23.21
CA SER A 54 0.41 1.95 24.60
C SER A 54 0.25 0.59 25.32
N ARG A 55 -0.10 -0.47 24.58
CA ARG A 55 -0.18 -1.83 25.12
C ARG A 55 1.19 -2.42 25.36
N PHE A 56 2.18 -2.12 24.51
CA PHE A 56 3.57 -2.51 24.79
C PHE A 56 4.07 -1.89 26.09
N ILE A 57 3.82 -0.60 26.33
CA ILE A 57 4.14 0.03 27.62
C ILE A 57 3.45 -0.69 28.79
N ARG A 58 2.15 -0.96 28.66
CA ARG A 58 1.34 -1.60 29.71
C ARG A 58 1.81 -3.02 30.05
N PHE A 59 2.26 -3.77 29.04
CA PHE A 59 2.58 -5.20 29.17
C PHE A 59 4.07 -5.51 29.04
N ARG A 60 4.97 -4.51 29.12
CA ARG A 60 6.42 -4.71 29.03
C ARG A 60 6.99 -5.71 30.06
N ASN A 61 6.37 -5.79 31.23
CA ASN A 61 6.73 -6.69 32.33
C ASN A 61 5.70 -7.83 32.50
N ILE A 62 5.15 -8.35 31.40
CA ILE A 62 4.11 -9.41 31.45
C ILE A 62 4.56 -10.64 32.24
N ASP A 63 5.86 -10.95 32.22
CA ASP A 63 6.43 -12.10 32.92
C ASP A 63 6.41 -11.95 34.45
N ASP A 64 6.42 -10.71 34.95
CA ASP A 64 6.31 -10.41 36.38
C ASP A 64 4.84 -10.34 36.85
N ASN A 65 3.88 -10.54 35.94
CA ASN A 65 2.45 -10.44 36.22
C ASN A 65 1.72 -11.74 35.84
N PRO A 66 1.64 -12.72 36.76
CA PRO A 66 1.11 -14.05 36.45
C PRO A 66 -0.37 -14.03 36.04
N ASP A 67 -1.17 -13.11 36.57
CA ASP A 67 -2.60 -12.99 36.23
C ASP A 67 -2.78 -12.48 34.79
N ALA A 68 -1.96 -11.52 34.36
CA ALA A 68 -1.97 -11.02 32.99
C ALA A 68 -1.50 -12.11 32.00
N LEU A 69 -0.46 -12.87 32.36
CA LEU A 69 0.04 -13.97 31.54
C LEU A 69 -1.00 -15.09 31.40
N LYS A 70 -1.67 -15.46 32.49
CA LYS A 70 -2.77 -16.43 32.46
C LYS A 70 -3.92 -15.93 31.60
N THR A 71 -4.29 -14.65 31.72
CA THR A 71 -5.33 -14.06 30.87
C THR A 71 -4.96 -14.12 29.39
N LEU A 72 -3.69 -13.85 29.05
CA LEU A 72 -3.19 -14.01 27.68
C LEU A 72 -3.36 -15.46 27.20
N GLN A 73 -2.96 -16.44 28.01
CA GLN A 73 -3.11 -17.87 27.70
C GLN A 73 -4.57 -18.26 27.45
N ASP A 74 -5.48 -17.78 28.29
CA ASP A 74 -6.92 -18.10 28.22
C ASP A 74 -7.62 -17.51 26.99
N ILE A 75 -7.08 -16.43 26.40
CA ILE A 75 -7.66 -15.78 25.20
C ILE A 75 -6.88 -16.06 23.92
N ALA A 76 -5.61 -16.45 24.01
CA ALA A 76 -4.74 -16.61 22.85
C ALA A 76 -5.19 -17.74 21.92
N SER A 77 -5.83 -18.78 22.46
CA SER A 77 -6.45 -19.87 21.70
C SER A 77 -7.65 -19.44 20.85
N LEU A 78 -8.20 -18.25 21.07
CA LEU A 78 -9.29 -17.69 20.25
C LEU A 78 -8.77 -16.79 19.13
N SER A 79 -7.47 -16.51 19.12
CA SER A 79 -6.87 -15.57 18.19
C SER A 79 -6.42 -16.28 16.92
N SER A 80 -6.94 -15.83 15.78
CA SER A 80 -6.52 -16.27 14.45
C SER A 80 -5.74 -15.20 13.70
N SER A 81 -5.58 -14.02 14.31
CA SER A 81 -5.01 -12.84 13.67
C SER A 81 -4.26 -11.99 14.68
N MET A 82 -3.16 -11.40 14.24
CA MET A 82 -2.38 -10.47 15.03
C MET A 82 -2.25 -9.14 14.30
N TYR A 83 -2.50 -8.05 15.02
CA TYR A 83 -2.34 -6.70 14.52
C TYR A 83 -1.35 -5.94 15.40
N ILE A 84 -0.22 -5.54 14.82
CA ILE A 84 0.83 -4.77 15.48
C ILE A 84 0.82 -3.35 14.92
N ASP A 85 0.64 -2.35 15.77
CA ASP A 85 0.60 -0.94 15.40
C ASP A 85 1.68 -0.13 16.11
N MET A 86 2.72 0.20 15.36
CA MET A 86 3.88 0.96 15.83
C MET A 86 4.03 2.30 15.10
N MET A 87 3.00 2.78 14.39
CA MET A 87 3.13 3.97 13.52
C MET A 87 3.60 5.22 14.27
N ILE A 88 3.23 5.37 15.53
CA ILE A 88 3.61 6.54 16.35
C ILE A 88 5.02 6.44 16.94
N THR A 89 5.64 5.26 16.90
CA THR A 89 6.99 5.07 17.45
C THR A 89 8.01 5.93 16.71
N ARG A 90 8.98 6.47 17.44
CA ARG A 90 10.01 7.36 16.91
C ARG A 90 11.40 6.85 17.22
N ASP A 91 12.34 7.30 16.40
CA ASP A 91 13.76 7.09 16.62
C ASP A 91 14.33 8.31 17.33
N THR A 92 15.27 8.09 18.25
CA THR A 92 15.87 9.21 18.99
C THR A 92 16.70 10.08 18.06
N ASP A 93 17.38 9.45 17.09
CA ASP A 93 18.21 10.14 16.10
C ASP A 93 17.35 11.02 15.17
N GLU A 94 16.12 10.59 14.82
CA GLU A 94 15.18 11.42 14.07
C GLU A 94 14.80 12.68 14.87
N ILE A 95 14.50 12.52 16.15
CA ILE A 95 14.10 13.64 17.01
C ILE A 95 15.25 14.62 17.20
N ASP A 96 16.47 14.11 17.36
CA ASP A 96 17.66 14.95 17.51
C ASP A 96 17.96 15.70 16.21
N GLN A 97 17.83 15.04 15.05
CA GLN A 97 17.94 15.71 13.74
C GLN A 97 16.85 16.76 13.53
N LEU A 98 15.58 16.45 13.87
CA LEU A 98 14.49 17.42 13.87
C LEU A 98 14.81 18.62 14.75
N LYS A 99 15.30 18.38 15.96
CA LYS A 99 15.72 19.46 16.87
C LYS A 99 16.78 20.34 16.24
N GLU A 100 17.79 19.75 15.60
CA GLU A 100 18.85 20.49 14.90
C GLU A 100 18.32 21.31 13.72
N THR A 101 17.50 20.72 12.84
CA THR A 101 16.91 21.42 11.68
C THR A 101 16.05 22.61 12.11
N PHE A 102 15.31 22.46 13.21
CA PHE A 102 14.36 23.47 13.68
C PHE A 102 14.95 24.46 14.69
N ASN A 103 16.20 24.25 15.16
CA ASN A 103 16.88 25.15 16.10
C ASN A 103 16.86 26.61 15.64
N ALA A 104 17.03 26.85 14.33
CA ALA A 104 17.09 28.19 13.75
C ALA A 104 15.75 28.96 13.80
N ILE A 105 14.61 28.26 13.90
CA ILE A 105 13.27 28.87 13.87
C ILE A 105 12.49 28.71 15.18
N TYR A 106 13.11 28.21 16.24
CA TYR A 106 12.42 28.02 17.53
C TYR A 106 11.82 29.31 18.10
N ALA A 107 12.47 30.45 17.89
CA ALA A 107 11.92 31.75 18.30
C ALA A 107 10.64 32.13 17.53
N ALA A 108 10.49 31.65 16.31
CA ALA A 108 9.32 31.90 15.45
C ALA A 108 8.21 30.85 15.62
N VAL A 109 8.55 29.63 16.05
CA VAL A 109 7.62 28.50 16.24
C VAL A 109 7.90 27.78 17.57
N PRO A 110 7.54 28.38 18.71
CA PRO A 110 7.78 27.77 20.02
C PRO A 110 7.03 26.43 20.19
N GLU A 111 5.88 26.25 19.55
CA GLU A 111 5.12 24.98 19.62
C GLU A 111 5.89 23.81 18.99
N MET A 112 6.89 24.08 18.15
CA MET A 112 7.76 23.04 17.59
C MET A 112 8.72 22.48 18.64
N ALA A 113 9.13 23.30 19.62
CA ALA A 113 9.96 22.83 20.73
C ALA A 113 9.16 21.87 21.62
N ASP A 114 7.94 22.27 22.00
CA ASP A 114 7.02 21.43 22.79
C ASP A 114 6.68 20.12 22.05
N LEU A 115 6.46 20.18 20.74
CA LEU A 115 6.23 18.99 19.92
C LEU A 115 7.45 18.06 19.97
N ILE A 116 8.65 18.55 19.66
CA ILE A 116 9.88 17.75 19.60
C ILE A 116 10.14 17.08 20.95
N ASP A 117 9.95 17.78 22.06
CA ASP A 117 10.10 17.20 23.38
C ASP A 117 9.01 16.14 23.67
N SER A 118 7.76 16.38 23.25
CA SER A 118 6.68 15.40 23.37
C SER A 118 6.96 14.12 22.56
N LEU A 119 7.62 14.22 21.40
CA LEU A 119 7.95 13.07 20.54
C LEU A 119 8.86 12.06 21.24
N ARG A 120 9.68 12.50 22.21
CA ARG A 120 10.56 11.59 22.98
C ARG A 120 9.78 10.57 23.81
N SER A 121 8.51 10.86 24.13
CA SER A 121 7.61 9.91 24.80
C SER A 121 7.20 8.73 23.90
N TYR A 122 7.47 8.82 22.61
CA TYR A 122 7.21 7.76 21.62
C TYR A 122 8.48 7.01 21.18
N CYS A 123 9.65 7.33 21.74
CA CYS A 123 10.89 6.59 21.51
C CYS A 123 10.92 5.27 22.26
N LEU A 124 11.66 4.29 21.73
CA LEU A 124 11.97 3.06 22.46
C LEU A 124 13.10 3.32 23.46
N ASN A 125 12.79 3.28 24.76
CA ASN A 125 13.76 3.50 25.82
C ASN A 125 13.28 2.87 27.14
N LYS A 126 14.03 3.06 28.22
CA LYS A 126 13.68 2.49 29.54
C LYS A 126 12.43 3.11 30.19
N SER A 127 12.09 4.36 29.87
CA SER A 127 10.88 4.99 30.41
C SER A 127 9.61 4.52 29.71
N THR A 128 9.70 4.14 28.44
CA THR A 128 8.62 3.53 27.64
C THR A 128 8.75 1.99 27.63
N PHE A 129 9.32 1.43 26.57
CA PHE A 129 9.75 0.04 26.46
C PHE A 129 10.91 -0.04 25.47
N THR A 130 11.75 -1.05 25.64
CA THR A 130 12.92 -1.32 24.80
C THR A 130 12.59 -2.31 23.68
N GLU A 131 13.50 -2.48 22.72
CA GLU A 131 13.39 -3.52 21.69
C GLU A 131 13.32 -4.93 22.29
N GLU A 132 14.02 -5.17 23.40
CA GLU A 132 13.96 -6.46 24.09
C GLU A 132 12.59 -6.69 24.73
N ASP A 133 11.97 -5.65 25.30
CA ASP A 133 10.61 -5.73 25.82
C ASP A 133 9.58 -6.00 24.71
N TYR A 134 9.78 -5.36 23.54
CA TYR A 134 8.97 -5.61 22.34
C TYR A 134 9.06 -7.07 21.89
N SER A 135 10.28 -7.57 21.69
CA SER A 135 10.54 -8.96 21.29
C SER A 135 10.01 -9.96 22.30
N ARG A 136 10.17 -9.70 23.60
CA ARG A 136 9.67 -10.55 24.68
C ARG A 136 8.14 -10.66 24.62
N LEU A 137 7.44 -9.53 24.57
CA LEU A 137 5.97 -9.53 24.53
C LEU A 137 5.45 -10.22 23.26
N LEU A 138 6.02 -9.92 22.09
CA LEU A 138 5.65 -10.60 20.85
C LEU A 138 5.85 -12.11 20.93
N ARG A 139 6.99 -12.54 21.44
CA ARG A 139 7.30 -13.96 21.64
C ARG A 139 6.25 -14.62 22.53
N ARG A 140 5.87 -13.99 23.64
CA ARG A 140 4.81 -14.50 24.53
C ARG A 140 3.48 -14.64 23.81
N VAL A 141 3.05 -13.65 23.03
CA VAL A 141 1.80 -13.74 22.27
C VAL A 141 1.86 -14.88 21.25
N MET A 142 2.91 -14.94 20.43
CA MET A 142 3.07 -15.93 19.36
C MET A 142 3.25 -17.37 19.88
N GLN A 143 3.81 -17.55 21.09
CA GLN A 143 3.96 -18.84 21.76
C GLN A 143 2.68 -19.36 22.40
N ASN A 144 1.73 -18.49 22.77
CA ASN A 144 0.48 -18.92 23.40
C ASN A 144 -0.70 -18.99 22.41
N ALA A 145 -0.52 -18.50 21.17
CA ALA A 145 -1.56 -18.41 20.15
C ALA A 145 -1.28 -19.35 18.96
N PRO A 146 -1.73 -20.63 19.04
CA PRO A 146 -1.43 -21.63 18.02
C PRO A 146 -2.12 -21.36 16.67
N ASP A 147 -3.30 -20.74 16.69
CA ASP A 147 -4.17 -20.59 15.52
C ASP A 147 -3.96 -19.27 14.74
N ILE A 148 -2.98 -18.44 15.13
CA ILE A 148 -2.66 -17.23 14.37
C ILE A 148 -2.06 -17.63 13.03
N THR A 149 -2.76 -17.32 11.94
CA THR A 149 -2.28 -17.46 10.56
C THR A 149 -2.13 -16.12 9.83
N ARG A 150 -2.72 -15.05 10.39
CA ARG A 150 -2.76 -13.73 9.75
C ARG A 150 -2.04 -12.69 10.58
N LEU A 151 -1.10 -11.99 9.98
CA LEU A 151 -0.26 -10.99 10.64
C LEU A 151 -0.33 -9.66 9.89
N LYS A 152 -0.75 -8.61 10.58
CA LYS A 152 -0.69 -7.22 10.10
C LYS A 152 0.28 -6.41 10.94
N ILE A 153 1.18 -5.70 10.28
CA ILE A 153 2.22 -4.87 10.89
C ILE A 153 2.14 -3.48 10.29
N ASN A 154 1.86 -2.48 11.11
CA ASN A 154 2.09 -1.08 10.74
C ASN A 154 3.40 -0.62 11.36
N LEU A 155 4.41 -0.44 10.52
CA LEU A 155 5.72 0.04 10.95
C LEU A 155 5.69 1.54 11.29
N PRO A 156 6.68 2.03 12.05
CA PRO A 156 6.81 3.45 12.38
C PRO A 156 6.67 4.35 11.16
N PHE A 157 5.81 5.37 11.26
CA PHE A 157 5.63 6.34 10.19
C PHE A 157 6.75 7.39 10.24
N GLN A 158 7.57 7.44 9.21
CA GLN A 158 8.74 8.31 9.14
C GLN A 158 8.39 9.67 8.53
N VAL A 159 8.70 10.75 9.25
CA VAL A 159 8.35 12.12 8.85
C VAL A 159 9.53 12.79 8.14
N VAL A 160 10.75 12.73 8.69
CA VAL A 160 11.86 13.59 8.19
C VAL A 160 13.17 12.85 7.84
N SER A 161 13.52 11.75 8.51
CA SER A 161 14.86 11.13 8.35
C SER A 161 14.92 9.89 7.44
N ASN A 162 16.10 9.66 6.85
CA ASN A 162 16.46 8.50 6.01
C ASN A 162 17.29 7.45 6.78
N SER A 163 17.68 7.70 8.03
CA SER A 163 18.62 6.88 8.81
C SER A 163 17.96 6.02 9.91
N PHE A 164 16.73 5.57 9.67
CA PHE A 164 15.97 4.86 10.69
C PHE A 164 16.30 3.37 10.79
N MET A 165 16.82 2.97 11.94
CA MET A 165 16.98 1.55 12.28
C MET A 165 15.80 1.00 13.08
N THR A 166 15.05 1.83 13.80
CA THR A 166 13.91 1.37 14.61
C THR A 166 12.88 0.56 13.81
N SER A 167 12.48 1.04 12.62
CA SER A 167 11.53 0.30 11.75
C SER A 167 12.08 -1.06 11.33
N THR A 168 13.36 -1.11 10.95
CA THR A 168 14.06 -2.34 10.57
C THR A 168 14.15 -3.32 11.72
N ARG A 169 14.54 -2.85 12.91
CA ARG A 169 14.69 -3.69 14.11
C ARG A 169 13.35 -4.25 14.58
N LEU A 170 12.30 -3.44 14.61
CA LEU A 170 10.94 -3.92 14.94
C LEU A 170 10.45 -4.94 13.93
N PHE A 171 10.69 -4.71 12.63
CA PHE A 171 10.31 -5.66 11.59
C PHE A 171 11.08 -6.98 11.71
N ALA A 172 12.41 -6.93 11.84
CA ALA A 172 13.27 -8.09 12.03
C ALA A 172 12.88 -8.91 13.26
N ASN A 173 12.67 -8.26 14.41
CA ASN A 173 12.22 -8.92 15.64
C ASN A 173 10.84 -9.57 15.48
N THR A 174 9.93 -8.94 14.73
CA THR A 174 8.60 -9.50 14.45
C THR A 174 8.71 -10.75 13.59
N LEU A 175 9.52 -10.72 12.52
CA LEU A 175 9.79 -11.87 11.68
C LEU A 175 10.48 -12.99 12.45
N ALA A 176 11.44 -12.68 13.32
CA ALA A 176 12.09 -13.65 14.19
C ALA A 176 11.09 -14.34 15.12
N CYS A 177 10.16 -13.59 15.73
CA CYS A 177 9.12 -14.18 16.58
C CYS A 177 8.14 -15.06 15.77
N ALA A 178 7.77 -14.64 14.55
CA ALA A 178 6.88 -15.40 13.68
C ALA A 178 7.54 -16.67 13.12
N ALA A 179 8.83 -16.60 12.75
CA ALA A 179 9.60 -17.71 12.19
C ALA A 179 9.89 -18.80 13.23
N ASN A 180 10.08 -18.42 14.49
CA ASN A 180 10.46 -19.33 15.58
C ASN A 180 9.26 -19.73 16.46
N ARG A 181 8.06 -19.81 15.86
CA ARG A 181 6.88 -20.39 16.51
C ARG A 181 7.04 -21.92 16.63
N PRO A 182 6.43 -22.55 17.65
CA PRO A 182 6.38 -24.01 17.77
C PRO A 182 5.92 -24.69 16.47
N GLU A 183 6.42 -25.90 16.20
CA GLU A 183 6.15 -26.59 14.94
C GLU A 183 4.67 -26.99 14.80
N GLU A 184 4.03 -27.29 15.93
CA GLU A 184 2.60 -27.61 16.06
C GLU A 184 1.67 -26.41 15.79
N HIS A 185 2.20 -25.17 15.76
CA HIS A 185 1.40 -23.99 15.47
C HIS A 185 1.14 -23.84 13.97
N GLN A 186 -0.01 -23.28 13.64
CA GLN A 186 -0.33 -22.95 12.26
C GLN A 186 0.64 -21.89 11.74
N LYS A 187 1.11 -22.05 10.49
CA LYS A 187 2.03 -21.10 9.86
C LYS A 187 1.30 -19.81 9.47
N ILE A 188 2.04 -18.71 9.38
CA ILE A 188 1.49 -17.46 8.86
C ILE A 188 1.28 -17.61 7.36
N ASP A 189 0.05 -17.47 6.90
CA ASP A 189 -0.33 -17.56 5.48
C ASP A 189 -0.73 -16.19 4.89
N THR A 190 -1.01 -15.20 5.75
CA THR A 190 -1.43 -13.86 5.33
C THR A 190 -0.56 -12.83 6.03
N LEU A 191 0.12 -11.99 5.25
CA LEU A 191 0.97 -10.92 5.76
C LEU A 191 0.55 -9.56 5.18
N VAL A 192 0.30 -8.59 6.05
CA VAL A 192 0.00 -7.21 5.68
C VAL A 192 1.07 -6.30 6.28
N LEU A 193 1.84 -5.65 5.42
CA LEU A 193 2.91 -4.73 5.79
C LEU A 193 2.55 -3.32 5.37
N ASP A 194 2.36 -2.44 6.35
CA ASP A 194 2.13 -1.02 6.11
C ASP A 194 3.37 -0.20 6.51
N HIS A 195 3.67 0.82 5.69
CA HIS A 195 4.78 1.77 5.89
C HIS A 195 6.18 1.17 5.84
N ILE A 196 6.39 0.11 5.03
CA ILE A 196 7.74 -0.41 4.83
C ILE A 196 8.55 0.53 3.94
N THR A 197 9.87 0.64 4.17
CA THR A 197 10.75 1.45 3.33
C THR A 197 11.79 0.63 2.60
N ASP A 198 12.35 1.19 1.54
CA ASP A 198 13.49 0.65 0.82
C ASP A 198 14.71 0.47 1.72
N VAL A 199 14.96 1.42 2.62
CA VAL A 199 15.99 1.33 3.67
C VAL A 199 15.74 0.11 4.57
N THR A 200 14.50 -0.10 5.03
CA THR A 200 14.17 -1.26 5.87
C THR A 200 14.41 -2.59 5.17
N ILE A 201 13.98 -2.73 3.92
CA ILE A 201 14.19 -3.97 3.15
C ILE A 201 15.69 -4.21 2.89
N ASN A 202 16.43 -3.19 2.49
CA ASN A 202 17.86 -3.32 2.23
C ASN A 202 18.64 -3.68 3.50
N SER A 203 18.35 -3.01 4.61
CA SER A 203 19.01 -3.27 5.89
C SER A 203 18.67 -4.65 6.43
N LEU A 204 17.42 -5.10 6.32
CA LEU A 204 17.01 -6.47 6.66
C LEU A 204 17.81 -7.49 5.84
N CYS A 205 17.96 -7.24 4.54
CA CYS A 205 18.67 -8.14 3.63
C CYS A 205 20.20 -8.17 3.83
N ASN A 206 20.77 -7.24 4.58
CA ASN A 206 22.19 -7.24 4.92
C ASN A 206 22.53 -8.13 6.12
N VAL A 207 21.53 -8.58 6.88
CA VAL A 207 21.71 -9.42 8.07
C VAL A 207 21.23 -10.84 7.79
N HIS A 208 22.15 -11.81 7.80
CA HIS A 208 21.86 -13.19 7.40
C HIS A 208 20.70 -13.83 8.18
N ILE A 209 20.72 -13.73 9.52
CA ILE A 209 19.69 -14.32 10.37
C ILE A 209 18.31 -13.69 10.14
N ASP A 210 18.26 -12.41 9.82
CA ASP A 210 17.00 -11.70 9.56
C ASP A 210 16.40 -12.13 8.22
N VAL A 211 17.25 -12.34 7.21
CA VAL A 211 16.83 -12.92 5.92
C VAL A 211 16.31 -14.34 6.09
N GLU A 212 16.98 -15.18 6.88
CA GLU A 212 16.51 -16.55 7.15
C GLU A 212 15.14 -16.56 7.84
N ASN A 213 14.95 -15.70 8.84
CA ASN A 213 13.66 -15.53 9.51
C ASN A 213 12.60 -15.02 8.53
N ALA A 214 12.93 -14.04 7.69
CA ALA A 214 12.02 -13.54 6.66
C ALA A 214 11.62 -14.65 5.69
N PHE A 215 12.57 -15.45 5.20
CA PHE A 215 12.29 -16.54 4.27
C PHE A 215 11.36 -17.60 4.89
N LYS A 216 11.58 -18.00 6.16
CA LYS A 216 10.70 -18.93 6.87
C LYS A 216 9.26 -18.44 6.99
N VAL A 217 9.06 -17.14 7.18
CA VAL A 217 7.73 -16.54 7.21
C VAL A 217 7.14 -16.47 5.81
N PHE A 218 7.91 -16.00 4.82
CA PHE A 218 7.42 -15.77 3.46
C PHE A 218 7.09 -17.06 2.72
N GLU A 219 7.78 -18.17 2.97
CA GLU A 219 7.56 -19.41 2.21
C GLU A 219 6.14 -19.96 2.31
N ASN A 220 5.44 -19.66 3.41
CA ASN A 220 4.10 -20.18 3.73
C ASN A 220 2.97 -19.22 3.30
N LEU A 221 3.30 -18.05 2.75
CA LEU A 221 2.31 -17.02 2.43
C LEU A 221 1.46 -17.40 1.21
N LYS A 222 0.16 -17.25 1.37
CA LYS A 222 -0.87 -17.28 0.32
C LYS A 222 -1.36 -15.88 -0.03
N SER A 223 -1.36 -14.96 0.93
CA SER A 223 -1.78 -13.58 0.72
C SER A 223 -0.74 -12.60 1.26
N LEU A 224 -0.33 -11.66 0.40
CA LEU A 224 0.65 -10.64 0.74
C LEU A 224 0.16 -9.26 0.33
N LEU A 225 0.11 -8.34 1.28
CA LEU A 225 -0.11 -6.92 1.04
C LEU A 225 1.09 -6.13 1.52
N ILE A 226 1.67 -5.31 0.65
CA ILE A 226 2.76 -4.42 1.01
C ILE A 226 2.44 -2.99 0.59
N SER A 227 2.44 -2.08 1.56
CA SER A 227 2.45 -0.64 1.32
C SER A 227 3.85 -0.09 1.60
N PHE A 228 4.53 0.39 0.57
CA PHE A 228 5.92 0.85 0.68
C PHE A 228 6.09 2.34 0.37
N LYS A 229 7.10 2.95 1.01
CA LYS A 229 7.58 4.31 0.75
C LYS A 229 9.06 4.23 0.38
N ARG A 230 9.49 4.98 -0.64
CA ARG A 230 10.90 5.07 -1.01
C ARG A 230 11.53 6.33 -0.46
N GLN A 231 12.76 6.20 0.01
CA GLN A 231 13.54 7.25 0.65
C GLN A 231 14.95 7.36 0.07
N GLU A 232 15.45 6.30 -0.54
CA GLU A 232 16.80 6.25 -1.05
C GLU A 232 16.87 6.65 -2.52
N SER A 233 17.50 7.81 -2.77
CA SER A 233 17.66 8.39 -4.12
C SER A 233 18.86 7.87 -4.88
N ARG A 234 19.86 7.26 -4.22
CA ARG A 234 21.07 6.76 -4.89
C ARG A 234 20.75 5.55 -5.77
N THR A 235 20.89 5.71 -7.09
CA THR A 235 20.58 4.70 -8.12
C THR A 235 21.06 3.28 -7.80
N PRO A 236 22.31 3.04 -7.32
CA PRO A 236 22.75 1.69 -6.98
C PRO A 236 21.91 1.03 -5.89
N LEU A 237 21.47 1.79 -4.89
CA LEU A 237 20.66 1.27 -3.79
C LEU A 237 19.19 1.05 -4.19
N GLN A 238 18.72 1.79 -5.19
CA GLN A 238 17.41 1.53 -5.81
C GLN A 238 17.37 0.15 -6.47
N ALA A 239 18.42 -0.21 -7.21
CA ALA A 239 18.54 -1.53 -7.84
C ALA A 239 18.67 -2.66 -6.80
N VAL A 240 19.43 -2.42 -5.73
CA VAL A 240 19.54 -3.36 -4.59
C VAL A 240 18.17 -3.57 -3.93
N PHE A 241 17.40 -2.49 -3.73
CA PHE A 241 16.05 -2.58 -3.19
C PHE A 241 15.12 -3.40 -4.08
N ALA A 242 15.05 -3.11 -5.38
CA ALA A 242 14.21 -3.87 -6.31
C ALA A 242 14.53 -5.37 -6.25
N ARG A 243 15.83 -5.73 -6.27
CA ARG A 243 16.26 -7.12 -6.14
C ARG A 243 15.83 -7.75 -4.80
N ASN A 244 16.07 -7.06 -3.68
CA ASN A 244 15.76 -7.58 -2.34
C ASN A 244 14.24 -7.69 -2.11
N PHE A 245 13.47 -6.73 -2.60
CA PHE A 245 12.01 -6.70 -2.52
C PHE A 245 11.39 -7.91 -3.22
N TRP A 246 11.77 -8.14 -4.48
CA TRP A 246 11.27 -9.29 -5.23
C TRP A 246 11.91 -10.62 -4.81
N LEU A 247 13.10 -10.61 -4.22
CA LEU A 247 13.68 -11.79 -3.57
C LEU A 247 12.79 -12.29 -2.43
N LEU A 248 12.30 -11.39 -1.57
CA LEU A 248 11.40 -11.75 -0.48
C LEU A 248 10.06 -12.25 -1.02
N ILE A 249 9.43 -11.51 -1.93
CA ILE A 249 8.15 -11.91 -2.54
C ILE A 249 8.29 -13.27 -3.23
N GLY A 250 9.37 -13.48 -3.98
CA GLY A 250 9.64 -14.74 -4.68
C GLY A 250 9.91 -15.95 -3.78
N LYS A 251 10.02 -15.77 -2.45
CA LYS A 251 10.04 -16.90 -1.51
C LYS A 251 8.66 -17.45 -1.23
N ALA A 252 7.61 -16.66 -1.39
CA ALA A 252 6.23 -17.09 -1.23
C ALA A 252 5.78 -17.89 -2.46
N LYS A 253 6.22 -19.15 -2.56
CA LYS A 253 5.92 -20.03 -3.70
C LYS A 253 4.43 -20.36 -3.82
N ASP A 254 3.73 -20.34 -2.69
CA ASP A 254 2.29 -20.61 -2.59
C ASP A 254 1.44 -19.34 -2.62
N LEU A 255 2.02 -18.20 -3.00
CA LEU A 255 1.32 -16.92 -3.04
C LEU A 255 0.20 -16.94 -4.09
N GLU A 256 -1.04 -16.80 -3.63
CA GLU A 256 -2.24 -16.76 -4.46
C GLU A 256 -2.65 -15.33 -4.78
N THR A 257 -2.41 -14.40 -3.85
CA THR A 257 -2.89 -13.02 -3.97
C THR A 257 -1.83 -12.01 -3.51
N LEU A 258 -1.47 -11.07 -4.38
CA LEU A 258 -0.46 -10.03 -4.12
C LEU A 258 -1.08 -8.64 -4.31
N CYS A 259 -0.98 -7.79 -3.29
CA CYS A 259 -1.31 -6.38 -3.37
C CYS A 259 -0.09 -5.52 -3.04
N ILE A 260 0.31 -4.64 -3.96
CA ILE A 260 1.39 -3.69 -3.76
C ILE A 260 0.81 -2.28 -3.83
N ILE A 261 1.08 -1.48 -2.81
CA ILE A 261 0.61 -0.10 -2.69
C ILE A 261 1.81 0.83 -2.59
N GLY A 262 1.94 1.74 -3.56
CA GLY A 262 2.92 2.81 -3.52
C GLY A 262 2.47 3.94 -2.59
N TRP A 263 3.44 4.67 -2.04
CA TRP A 263 3.20 5.87 -1.25
C TRP A 263 3.42 7.14 -2.09
N ASN A 264 2.44 7.49 -2.91
CA ASN A 264 2.50 8.65 -3.81
C ASN A 264 1.32 9.62 -3.68
N VAL A 265 0.98 10.01 -2.44
CA VAL A 265 -0.24 10.77 -2.09
C VAL A 265 -0.38 12.10 -2.84
N ALA A 266 0.72 12.82 -3.03
CA ALA A 266 0.71 14.10 -3.75
C ALA A 266 0.36 13.91 -5.24
N GLN A 267 0.86 12.84 -5.85
CA GLN A 267 0.61 12.54 -7.26
C GLN A 267 -0.78 11.91 -7.43
N THR A 268 -1.25 11.08 -6.50
CA THR A 268 -2.66 10.64 -6.44
C THR A 268 -3.61 11.84 -6.48
N THR A 269 -3.36 12.86 -5.65
CA THR A 269 -4.22 14.07 -5.60
C THR A 269 -4.17 14.85 -6.90
N ARG A 270 -2.99 14.93 -7.55
CA ARG A 270 -2.84 15.56 -8.86
C ARG A 270 -3.51 14.75 -9.96
N ARG A 271 -3.41 13.41 -9.95
CA ARG A 271 -4.02 12.51 -10.94
C ARG A 271 -5.54 12.51 -10.88
N ILE A 272 -6.11 12.61 -9.68
CA ILE A 272 -7.55 12.82 -9.49
C ILE A 272 -8.01 14.11 -10.19
N ARG A 273 -7.16 15.14 -10.25
CA ARG A 273 -7.48 16.39 -10.94
C ARG A 273 -7.17 16.33 -12.44
N ASN A 274 -6.01 15.79 -12.79
CA ASN A 274 -5.45 15.77 -14.14
C ASN A 274 -4.87 14.38 -14.43
N LYS A 275 -5.41 13.65 -15.39
CA LYS A 275 -4.89 12.32 -15.81
C LYS A 275 -3.45 12.35 -16.34
N ARG A 276 -2.91 13.53 -16.64
CA ARG A 276 -1.49 13.77 -16.98
C ARG A 276 -0.84 14.62 -15.89
N VAL A 277 0.28 14.14 -15.34
CA VAL A 277 1.07 14.88 -14.36
C VAL A 277 2.46 15.15 -14.93
N ALA A 278 2.75 16.42 -15.22
CA ALA A 278 4.10 16.84 -15.57
C ALA A 278 5.00 16.85 -14.32
N SER A 279 6.12 16.16 -14.42
CA SER A 279 7.13 16.07 -13.39
C SER A 279 8.09 17.26 -13.49
N ARG A 280 8.31 17.94 -12.37
CA ARG A 280 9.32 19.03 -12.23
C ARG A 280 10.53 18.58 -11.41
N MET A 281 10.72 17.27 -11.29
CA MET A 281 11.72 16.65 -10.41
C MET A 281 12.89 16.12 -11.23
N THR A 282 14.00 15.77 -10.58
CA THR A 282 15.14 15.15 -11.28
C THR A 282 14.79 13.75 -11.77
N ASN A 283 15.54 13.22 -12.74
CA ASN A 283 15.31 11.87 -13.26
C ASN A 283 15.42 10.81 -12.16
N GLU A 284 16.38 10.95 -11.23
CA GLU A 284 16.52 10.06 -10.08
C GLU A 284 15.27 10.09 -9.19
N GLN A 285 14.72 11.27 -8.92
CA GLN A 285 13.49 11.42 -8.14
C GLN A 285 12.25 10.90 -8.86
N TRP A 286 12.22 11.08 -10.17
CA TRP A 286 11.17 10.56 -11.02
C TRP A 286 11.19 9.04 -11.00
N THR A 287 12.29 8.42 -11.42
CA THR A 287 12.52 6.95 -11.41
C THR A 287 12.21 6.30 -10.07
N MET A 288 12.51 6.96 -8.94
CA MET A 288 12.14 6.47 -7.61
C MET A 288 10.66 6.12 -7.44
N ARG A 289 9.74 6.76 -8.17
CA ARG A 289 8.29 6.56 -8.01
C ARG A 289 7.74 5.34 -8.73
N CYS A 290 8.56 4.67 -9.53
CA CYS A 290 8.17 3.43 -10.20
C CYS A 290 8.03 2.27 -9.22
N LEU A 291 7.18 1.30 -9.59
CA LEU A 291 7.27 -0.06 -9.05
C LEU A 291 8.73 -0.55 -9.23
N PRO A 292 9.41 -0.94 -8.14
CA PRO A 292 10.79 -1.38 -8.16
C PRO A 292 10.85 -2.82 -8.67
N TYR A 293 10.59 -3.05 -9.95
CA TYR A 293 10.65 -4.39 -10.53
C TYR A 293 12.04 -4.70 -11.08
N TYR A 294 12.54 -5.90 -10.76
CA TYR A 294 13.81 -6.40 -11.24
C TYR A 294 13.57 -7.78 -11.85
N PRO A 295 13.60 -7.91 -13.20
CA PRO A 295 13.39 -9.17 -13.87
C PRO A 295 14.38 -10.21 -13.34
N SER A 296 13.88 -11.37 -12.94
CA SER A 296 14.70 -12.40 -12.32
C SER A 296 14.25 -13.75 -12.84
N LYS A 297 15.18 -14.48 -13.46
CA LYS A 297 14.97 -15.88 -13.89
C LYS A 297 14.55 -16.83 -12.75
N ARG A 298 14.51 -16.35 -11.51
CA ARG A 298 14.14 -17.11 -10.31
C ARG A 298 12.82 -16.67 -9.68
N LEU A 299 12.14 -15.62 -10.18
CA LEU A 299 10.83 -15.26 -9.66
C LEU A 299 9.82 -16.30 -10.15
N VAL A 300 9.38 -17.18 -9.23
CA VAL A 300 8.42 -18.24 -9.54
C VAL A 300 7.20 -18.05 -8.65
N LEU A 301 6.30 -17.15 -9.09
CA LEU A 301 5.00 -16.93 -8.45
C LEU A 301 3.94 -17.83 -9.09
N SER A 302 4.17 -19.14 -9.04
CA SER A 302 3.44 -20.10 -9.87
C SER A 302 1.97 -20.32 -9.53
N LYS A 303 1.51 -19.75 -8.41
CA LYS A 303 0.13 -19.87 -7.93
C LYS A 303 -0.57 -18.52 -7.87
N LEU A 304 0.06 -17.44 -8.35
CA LEU A 304 -0.46 -16.09 -8.21
C LEU A 304 -1.67 -15.89 -9.13
N ARG A 305 -2.86 -15.87 -8.53
CA ARG A 305 -4.15 -15.70 -9.23
C ARG A 305 -4.57 -14.25 -9.33
N CYS A 306 -4.23 -13.45 -8.31
CA CYS A 306 -4.66 -12.06 -8.19
C CYS A 306 -3.46 -11.13 -7.99
N LEU A 307 -3.27 -10.18 -8.91
CA LEU A 307 -2.31 -9.09 -8.79
C LEU A 307 -3.04 -7.76 -8.68
N GLU A 308 -2.73 -7.01 -7.63
CA GLU A 308 -3.33 -5.71 -7.34
C GLU A 308 -2.24 -4.65 -7.15
N LEU A 309 -2.21 -3.64 -8.02
CA LEU A 309 -1.28 -2.52 -7.97
C LEU A 309 -2.05 -1.25 -7.65
N LYS A 310 -1.59 -0.49 -6.66
CA LYS A 310 -2.25 0.76 -6.23
C LYS A 310 -1.28 1.91 -6.03
N ARG A 311 -1.67 3.13 -6.47
CA ARG A 311 -1.04 4.42 -6.10
C ARG A 311 0.46 4.49 -6.40
N MET A 312 0.86 4.09 -7.60
CA MET A 312 2.26 4.10 -8.03
C MET A 312 2.39 4.50 -9.49
N ASP A 313 3.63 4.71 -9.94
CA ASP A 313 3.97 4.83 -11.35
C ASP A 313 4.55 3.50 -11.85
N LEU A 314 4.42 3.22 -13.14
CA LEU A 314 4.94 2.02 -13.78
C LEU A 314 5.75 2.37 -15.00
N ASP A 315 6.85 1.65 -15.17
CA ASP A 315 7.48 1.50 -16.47
C ASP A 315 6.67 0.47 -17.28
N PRO A 316 6.30 0.77 -18.53
CA PRO A 316 5.46 -0.09 -19.37
C PRO A 316 6.07 -1.48 -19.54
N LEU A 317 7.36 -1.57 -19.85
CA LEU A 317 8.05 -2.82 -20.10
C LEU A 317 8.12 -3.66 -18.82
N MET A 318 8.43 -3.03 -17.69
CA MET A 318 8.48 -3.73 -16.41
C MET A 318 7.13 -4.30 -15.97
N LEU A 319 6.02 -3.60 -16.26
CA LEU A 319 4.68 -4.13 -16.00
C LEU A 319 4.41 -5.37 -16.85
N LEU A 320 4.71 -5.31 -18.14
CA LEU A 320 4.48 -6.43 -19.05
C LEU A 320 5.30 -7.66 -18.65
N LEU A 321 6.58 -7.48 -18.32
CA LEU A 321 7.43 -8.57 -17.85
C LEU A 321 6.88 -9.23 -16.58
N LEU A 322 6.36 -8.45 -15.63
CA LEU A 322 5.73 -9.00 -14.43
C LEU A 322 4.47 -9.83 -14.75
N ILE A 323 3.64 -9.34 -15.67
CA ILE A 323 2.43 -10.07 -16.11
C ILE A 323 2.84 -11.34 -16.87
N GLU A 324 3.83 -11.26 -17.74
CA GLU A 324 4.34 -12.39 -18.52
C GLU A 324 4.91 -13.48 -17.61
N GLU A 325 5.73 -13.14 -16.62
CA GLU A 325 6.29 -14.09 -15.63
C GLU A 325 5.20 -14.79 -14.79
N THR A 326 4.01 -14.20 -14.68
CA THR A 326 2.89 -14.72 -13.89
C THR A 326 1.70 -15.23 -14.73
N SER A 327 1.81 -15.12 -16.05
CA SER A 327 0.74 -15.36 -17.05
C SER A 327 0.01 -16.69 -16.88
N HIS A 328 0.76 -17.77 -16.64
CA HIS A 328 0.25 -19.13 -16.52
C HIS A 328 -0.72 -19.36 -15.33
N SER A 329 -0.72 -18.47 -14.33
CA SER A 329 -1.57 -18.61 -13.13
C SER A 329 -2.45 -17.38 -12.86
N LEU A 330 -2.12 -16.23 -13.44
CA LEU A 330 -2.80 -14.97 -13.22
C LEU A 330 -4.18 -14.95 -13.88
N THR A 331 -5.23 -14.74 -13.08
CA THR A 331 -6.63 -14.67 -13.54
C THR A 331 -7.31 -13.35 -13.23
N GLU A 332 -6.77 -12.57 -12.30
CA GLU A 332 -7.32 -11.28 -11.85
C GLU A 332 -6.24 -10.21 -11.79
N LEU A 333 -6.48 -9.08 -12.46
CA LEU A 333 -5.61 -7.91 -12.46
C LEU A 333 -6.39 -6.66 -12.05
N TYR A 334 -5.89 -5.97 -11.02
CA TYR A 334 -6.47 -4.73 -10.51
C TYR A 334 -5.43 -3.60 -10.57
N LEU A 335 -5.73 -2.54 -11.31
CA LEU A 335 -4.88 -1.34 -11.41
C LEU A 335 -5.66 -0.13 -10.87
N ASN A 336 -5.24 0.44 -9.74
CA ASN A 336 -5.92 1.61 -9.17
C ASN A 336 -4.94 2.76 -8.92
N ASP A 337 -5.19 3.89 -9.57
CA ASP A 337 -4.34 5.08 -9.51
C ASP A 337 -2.91 4.74 -9.94
N ILE A 338 -2.80 4.33 -11.21
CA ILE A 338 -1.54 3.91 -11.83
C ILE A 338 -1.16 4.90 -12.93
N GLY A 339 0.04 5.44 -12.84
CA GLY A 339 0.62 6.33 -13.84
C GLY A 339 1.57 5.56 -14.74
N LEU A 340 1.45 5.69 -16.05
CA LEU A 340 2.46 5.22 -16.99
C LEU A 340 3.55 6.27 -17.09
N LYS A 341 4.80 5.85 -16.91
CA LYS A 341 5.93 6.74 -17.10
C LYS A 341 6.21 6.93 -18.57
N VAL A 342 6.23 8.20 -18.97
CA VAL A 342 6.57 8.63 -20.31
C VAL A 342 7.58 9.75 -20.24
N ASN A 343 8.54 9.69 -21.15
CA ASN A 343 9.44 10.80 -21.39
C ASN A 343 8.95 11.45 -22.69
N GLY A 344 8.27 12.59 -22.59
CA GLY A 344 7.75 13.28 -23.77
C GLY A 344 8.87 13.59 -24.75
N SER A 345 8.96 12.77 -25.81
CA SER A 345 9.86 13.02 -26.93
C SER A 345 9.13 13.84 -27.98
N THR A 346 9.85 14.75 -28.63
CA THR A 346 9.41 15.41 -29.87
C THR A 346 9.22 14.42 -31.02
N ASP A 347 9.83 13.24 -30.92
CA ASP A 347 9.65 12.15 -31.86
C ASP A 347 8.33 11.44 -31.54
N ARG A 348 7.35 11.72 -32.41
CA ARG A 348 5.95 11.24 -32.38
C ARG A 348 5.80 9.72 -32.28
N GLU A 349 6.87 8.96 -32.49
CA GLU A 349 6.81 7.51 -32.70
C GLU A 349 7.29 6.69 -31.49
N ASN A 350 8.06 7.24 -30.55
CA ASN A 350 8.72 6.42 -29.52
C ASN A 350 8.12 6.48 -28.10
N THR A 351 6.93 7.08 -27.95
CA THR A 351 6.27 7.17 -26.64
C THR A 351 5.43 5.93 -26.36
N SER A 352 5.63 5.32 -25.19
CA SER A 352 4.80 4.19 -24.75
C SER A 352 3.44 4.67 -24.24
N LEU A 353 2.39 3.93 -24.58
CA LEU A 353 0.99 4.30 -24.38
C LEU A 353 0.22 3.18 -23.67
N TRP A 354 -0.90 3.51 -23.03
CA TRP A 354 -1.77 2.51 -22.40
C TRP A 354 -2.52 1.67 -23.42
N ILE A 355 -3.07 2.27 -24.47
CA ILE A 355 -3.90 1.66 -25.51
C ILE A 355 -3.22 1.81 -26.86
N GLY A 356 -2.80 3.03 -27.20
CA GLY A 356 -2.35 3.41 -28.54
C GLY A 356 -3.30 4.35 -29.26
N HIS A 357 -2.89 4.82 -30.44
CA HIS A 357 -3.69 5.70 -31.29
C HIS A 357 -4.50 4.91 -32.32
N HIS A 358 -5.65 5.45 -32.73
CA HIS A 358 -6.41 4.90 -33.86
C HIS A 358 -5.68 5.20 -35.17
N ASP A 359 -5.69 4.23 -36.07
CA ASP A 359 -5.16 4.34 -37.44
C ASP A 359 -3.65 4.65 -37.55
N ILE A 360 -2.92 4.55 -36.43
CA ILE A 360 -1.46 4.63 -36.38
C ILE A 360 -0.94 3.23 -36.06
N GLU A 361 0.08 2.77 -36.78
CA GLU A 361 0.74 1.51 -36.46
C GLU A 361 1.72 1.72 -35.30
N LYS A 362 1.73 0.78 -34.34
CA LYS A 362 2.62 0.86 -33.18
C LYS A 362 4.09 0.84 -33.62
N PRO A 363 4.89 1.86 -33.30
CA PRO A 363 6.32 1.85 -33.61
C PRO A 363 7.10 0.75 -32.87
N GLU A 364 8.22 0.31 -33.43
CA GLU A 364 8.97 -0.86 -32.93
C GLU A 364 9.55 -0.64 -31.52
N GLU A 365 10.07 0.55 -31.23
CA GLU A 365 10.77 0.84 -29.97
C GLU A 365 9.83 1.21 -28.81
N CYS A 366 8.53 1.32 -29.05
CA CYS A 366 7.53 1.71 -28.05
C CYS A 366 6.64 0.53 -27.60
N THR A 367 6.05 0.70 -26.41
CA THR A 367 5.12 -0.27 -25.83
C THR A 367 3.71 0.30 -25.78
N TRP A 368 2.75 -0.39 -26.39
CA TRP A 368 1.32 -0.15 -26.16
C TRP A 368 0.82 -1.23 -25.22
N VAL A 369 0.49 -0.84 -23.98
CA VAL A 369 0.29 -1.78 -22.87
C VAL A 369 -0.90 -2.71 -23.11
N ALA A 370 -2.05 -2.19 -23.54
CA ALA A 370 -3.26 -3.00 -23.70
C ALA A 370 -3.13 -4.06 -24.82
N PRO A 371 -2.68 -3.71 -26.05
CA PRO A 371 -2.36 -4.71 -27.07
C PRO A 371 -1.32 -5.72 -26.57
N ALA A 372 -0.25 -5.26 -25.93
CA ALA A 372 0.80 -6.15 -25.45
C ALA A 372 0.29 -7.14 -24.40
N ILE A 373 -0.54 -6.71 -23.43
CA ILE A 373 -1.15 -7.62 -22.43
C ILE A 373 -2.02 -8.68 -23.12
N ARG A 374 -2.84 -8.26 -24.09
CA ARG A 374 -3.74 -9.17 -24.83
C ARG A 374 -2.96 -10.24 -25.60
N ASP A 375 -1.78 -9.89 -26.08
CA ASP A 375 -0.95 -10.76 -26.91
C ASP A 375 0.00 -11.66 -26.07
N ILE A 376 -0.02 -11.57 -24.73
CA ILE A 376 0.78 -12.46 -23.84
C ILE A 376 0.26 -13.90 -23.95
N GLU A 377 1.13 -14.79 -24.42
CA GLU A 377 0.82 -16.21 -24.53
C GLU A 377 0.57 -16.84 -23.14
N GLY A 378 -0.50 -17.62 -23.02
CA GLY A 378 -0.85 -18.33 -21.78
C GLY A 378 -1.56 -17.49 -20.72
N LEU A 379 -1.68 -16.17 -20.90
CA LEU A 379 -2.45 -15.31 -20.00
C LEU A 379 -3.96 -15.53 -20.19
N ASN A 380 -4.68 -15.80 -19.10
CA ASN A 380 -6.14 -16.03 -19.13
C ASN A 380 -6.84 -15.20 -18.05
N LEU A 381 -6.85 -13.87 -18.25
CA LEU A 381 -7.54 -12.95 -17.36
C LEU A 381 -9.05 -13.15 -17.43
N LYS A 382 -9.65 -13.44 -16.26
CA LYS A 382 -11.10 -13.46 -16.07
C LYS A 382 -11.62 -12.11 -15.58
N ILE A 383 -10.79 -11.39 -14.84
CA ILE A 383 -11.13 -10.10 -14.25
C ILE A 383 -9.99 -9.13 -14.51
N LEU A 384 -10.31 -8.04 -15.21
CA LEU A 384 -9.48 -6.85 -15.30
C LEU A 384 -10.30 -5.68 -14.81
N ARG A 385 -9.85 -5.00 -13.76
CA ARG A 385 -10.49 -3.78 -13.26
C ARG A 385 -9.47 -2.69 -13.04
N VAL A 386 -9.86 -1.50 -13.44
CA VAL A 386 -8.99 -0.36 -13.54
C VAL A 386 -9.73 0.89 -13.08
N SER A 387 -9.06 1.72 -12.29
CA SER A 387 -9.56 3.05 -11.93
C SER A 387 -8.41 4.04 -11.95
N LYS A 388 -8.64 5.22 -12.52
CA LYS A 388 -7.70 6.37 -12.47
C LYS A 388 -6.35 6.06 -13.13
N LEU A 389 -6.35 5.46 -14.32
CA LEU A 389 -5.13 5.44 -15.12
C LEU A 389 -4.74 6.86 -15.54
N GLY A 390 -3.44 7.05 -15.71
CA GLY A 390 -2.89 8.30 -16.19
C GLY A 390 -1.45 8.19 -16.65
N TYR A 391 -0.84 9.35 -16.86
CA TYR A 391 0.54 9.51 -17.29
C TYR A 391 1.34 10.32 -16.28
N ASP A 392 2.57 9.89 -16.02
CA ASP A 392 3.61 10.65 -15.33
C ASP A 392 4.70 11.03 -16.33
N ASP A 393 4.69 12.30 -16.69
CA ASP A 393 5.40 12.85 -17.83
C ASP A 393 6.64 13.62 -17.38
N TYR A 394 7.82 13.10 -17.68
CA TYR A 394 9.08 13.70 -17.24
C TYR A 394 9.39 15.03 -17.94
N SER A 395 9.11 15.12 -19.25
CA SER A 395 9.43 16.26 -20.09
C SER A 395 8.30 16.46 -21.10
N PRO A 396 7.20 17.12 -20.71
CA PRO A 396 6.02 17.22 -21.56
C PRO A 396 6.32 17.98 -22.85
N ASP A 397 6.14 17.33 -23.99
CA ASP A 397 6.05 18.02 -25.28
C ASP A 397 4.64 18.61 -25.42
N LEU A 398 4.56 19.94 -25.49
CA LEU A 398 3.30 20.67 -25.64
C LEU A 398 2.96 20.94 -27.11
N ASP A 399 3.94 20.81 -28.01
CA ASP A 399 3.78 21.06 -29.44
C ASP A 399 3.50 19.76 -30.23
N SER A 400 3.42 18.62 -29.52
CA SER A 400 3.04 17.32 -30.08
C SER A 400 1.62 17.35 -30.69
N GLU A 401 1.42 16.59 -31.77
CA GLU A 401 0.09 16.38 -32.37
C GLU A 401 -0.86 15.62 -31.44
N HIS A 402 -0.30 14.87 -30.49
CA HIS A 402 -1.05 14.12 -29.48
C HIS A 402 -0.67 14.58 -28.07
N PRO A 403 -1.00 15.82 -27.68
CA PRO A 403 -0.58 16.38 -26.39
C PRO A 403 -1.25 15.67 -25.19
N ASN A 404 -2.32 14.92 -25.43
CA ASN A 404 -3.02 14.13 -24.42
C ASN A 404 -2.73 12.62 -24.53
N TYR A 405 -1.74 12.21 -25.34
CA TYR A 405 -1.47 10.80 -25.61
C TYR A 405 -2.74 10.10 -26.13
N ASP A 406 -3.15 8.98 -25.53
CA ASP A 406 -4.36 8.22 -25.88
C ASP A 406 -5.54 8.47 -24.92
N LEU A 407 -5.48 9.52 -24.10
CA LEU A 407 -6.51 9.84 -23.09
C LEU A 407 -7.85 10.25 -23.72
N ASP A 408 -7.81 10.86 -24.91
CA ASP A 408 -9.00 11.34 -25.62
C ASP A 408 -9.78 10.17 -26.22
N ASP A 409 -11.11 10.19 -26.12
CA ASP A 409 -12.00 9.17 -26.70
C ASP A 409 -12.15 9.40 -28.22
N PRO A 410 -11.59 8.52 -29.06
CA PRO A 410 -11.61 8.63 -30.51
C PRO A 410 -13.01 8.35 -31.09
N THR A 411 -13.89 7.71 -30.32
CA THR A 411 -15.22 7.34 -30.79
C THR A 411 -16.26 8.45 -30.58
N GLY A 412 -15.96 9.41 -29.70
CA GLY A 412 -16.85 10.51 -29.33
C GLY A 412 -18.05 10.10 -28.44
N HIS A 413 -18.04 8.89 -27.87
CA HIS A 413 -19.12 8.38 -27.02
C HIS A 413 -18.99 8.75 -25.54
N ASP A 414 -18.00 9.58 -25.18
CA ASP A 414 -17.67 9.96 -23.81
C ASP A 414 -17.34 8.74 -22.94
N GLN A 415 -16.72 7.71 -23.54
CA GLN A 415 -16.27 6.54 -22.80
C GLN A 415 -15.11 6.91 -21.87
N SER A 416 -15.20 6.47 -20.62
CA SER A 416 -14.10 6.69 -19.69
C SER A 416 -12.83 5.97 -20.17
N PHE A 417 -11.67 6.61 -20.00
CA PHE A 417 -10.38 6.02 -20.37
C PHE A 417 -10.15 4.64 -19.74
N ASP A 418 -10.54 4.46 -18.47
CA ASP A 418 -10.40 3.20 -17.76
C ASP A 418 -11.25 2.09 -18.42
N GLN A 419 -12.47 2.41 -18.85
CA GLN A 419 -13.33 1.51 -19.62
C GLN A 419 -12.69 1.12 -20.96
N ARG A 420 -12.22 2.10 -21.74
CA ARG A 420 -11.57 1.84 -23.05
C ARG A 420 -10.36 0.93 -22.92
N PHE A 421 -9.56 1.11 -21.86
CA PHE A 421 -8.42 0.24 -21.58
C PHE A 421 -8.86 -1.20 -21.29
N VAL A 422 -9.87 -1.39 -20.43
CA VAL A 422 -10.40 -2.73 -20.12
C VAL A 422 -10.94 -3.41 -21.37
N GLU A 423 -11.69 -2.68 -22.21
CA GLU A 423 -12.23 -3.21 -23.46
C GLU A 423 -11.12 -3.63 -24.44
N ALA A 424 -10.07 -2.80 -24.57
CA ALA A 424 -8.94 -3.07 -25.44
C ALA A 424 -8.16 -4.35 -25.06
N VAL A 425 -7.97 -4.58 -23.76
CA VAL A 425 -7.31 -5.80 -23.24
C VAL A 425 -8.21 -7.02 -23.36
N MET A 426 -9.46 -6.91 -22.92
CA MET A 426 -10.38 -8.05 -22.83
C MET A 426 -11.00 -8.45 -24.18
N GLY A 427 -10.78 -7.65 -25.25
CA GLY A 427 -11.23 -7.96 -26.60
C GLY A 427 -12.74 -7.81 -26.81
N THR A 428 -13.44 -7.13 -25.90
CA THR A 428 -14.84 -6.73 -26.11
C THR A 428 -14.89 -5.64 -27.18
N LYS A 429 -15.71 -5.83 -28.23
CA LYS A 429 -15.75 -4.91 -29.39
C LYS A 429 -15.99 -3.46 -28.94
N ALA A 430 -15.02 -2.59 -29.22
CA ALA A 430 -15.21 -1.15 -29.11
C ALA A 430 -16.37 -0.71 -30.04
N PRO A 431 -17.24 0.22 -29.61
CA PRO A 431 -18.24 0.79 -30.50
C PRO A 431 -17.54 1.54 -31.65
N LEU A 432 -18.10 1.42 -32.85
CA LEU A 432 -17.57 2.08 -34.05
C LEU A 432 -17.59 3.61 -33.87
N PRO A 433 -16.61 4.34 -34.42
CA PRO A 433 -16.61 5.81 -34.39
C PRO A 433 -17.92 6.39 -34.93
N LEU A 434 -18.45 7.44 -34.29
CA LEU A 434 -19.71 8.09 -34.69
C LEU A 434 -19.71 8.58 -36.15
N GLU A 435 -18.52 8.81 -36.74
CA GLU A 435 -18.37 9.32 -38.10
C GLU A 435 -18.57 8.26 -39.22
N LEU A 436 -18.60 6.96 -38.89
CA LEU A 436 -18.78 5.90 -39.90
C LEU A 436 -20.24 5.51 -40.18
N VAL A 437 -21.23 6.13 -39.52
CA VAL A 437 -22.65 5.98 -39.90
C VAL A 437 -23.01 7.02 -40.96
N SER A 438 -22.32 6.97 -42.10
CA SER A 438 -22.70 7.71 -43.31
C SER A 438 -23.34 6.76 -44.33
N ASN A 439 -24.66 6.61 -44.18
CA ASN A 439 -25.67 6.37 -45.22
C ASN A 439 -25.26 5.57 -46.47
N THR A 440 -25.70 4.31 -46.54
CA THR A 440 -26.26 3.75 -47.79
C THR A 440 -27.26 2.63 -47.48
N SER A 441 -28.51 3.00 -47.25
CA SER A 441 -29.67 2.42 -47.94
C SER A 441 -30.95 3.01 -47.36
N SER A 442 -31.73 3.62 -48.24
CA SER A 442 -33.07 4.10 -47.96
C SER A 442 -34.00 2.91 -47.80
N GLU A 443 -34.63 2.75 -46.65
CA GLU A 443 -36.03 2.34 -46.56
C GLU A 443 -36.58 2.76 -45.19
N MET A 444 -37.78 3.32 -45.23
CA MET A 444 -38.43 4.03 -44.12
C MET A 444 -38.67 3.10 -42.92
N GLU A 445 -38.15 3.45 -41.73
CA GLU A 445 -38.79 3.06 -40.46
C GLU A 445 -38.39 3.98 -39.28
N ASN A 446 -39.42 4.60 -38.68
CA ASN A 446 -39.57 5.26 -37.37
C ASN A 446 -38.52 6.26 -36.80
N PRO A 447 -38.88 7.54 -36.56
CA PRO A 447 -38.01 8.55 -35.94
C PRO A 447 -37.97 8.50 -34.38
N HIS A 448 -38.05 7.32 -33.77
CA HIS A 448 -38.06 7.19 -32.29
C HIS A 448 -37.13 6.09 -31.74
N GLU A 449 -36.05 5.74 -32.43
CA GLU A 449 -34.91 5.10 -31.75
C GLU A 449 -34.05 6.18 -31.11
N LYS A 450 -34.34 6.50 -29.85
CA LYS A 450 -33.36 7.11 -28.95
C LYS A 450 -32.13 6.20 -29.01
N SER A 451 -30.95 6.76 -29.31
CA SER A 451 -29.71 6.02 -29.08
C SER A 451 -29.73 5.56 -27.64
N THR A 452 -29.86 4.26 -27.44
CA THR A 452 -29.79 3.66 -26.12
C THR A 452 -28.33 3.78 -25.71
N TYR A 453 -27.99 4.88 -25.04
CA TYR A 453 -26.78 4.95 -24.22
C TYR A 453 -26.87 3.77 -23.28
N THR A 454 -26.16 2.70 -23.63
CA THR A 454 -26.12 1.50 -22.80
C THR A 454 -25.15 1.85 -21.69
N GLU A 455 -25.70 2.33 -20.58
CA GLU A 455 -24.92 2.65 -19.38
C GLU A 455 -24.19 1.37 -18.97
N VAL A 456 -22.87 1.33 -19.21
CA VAL A 456 -22.04 0.17 -18.87
C VAL A 456 -21.90 0.14 -17.36
N ASP A 457 -22.29 -0.97 -16.72
CA ASP A 457 -22.15 -1.15 -15.28
C ASP A 457 -20.70 -0.90 -14.85
N PRO A 458 -20.41 0.10 -14.01
CA PRO A 458 -19.06 0.39 -13.55
C PRO A 458 -18.38 -0.79 -12.85
N ASN A 459 -19.13 -1.76 -12.31
CA ASN A 459 -18.52 -2.99 -11.78
C ASN A 459 -17.81 -3.84 -12.85
N THR A 460 -17.99 -3.56 -14.14
CA THR A 460 -17.33 -4.30 -15.24
C THR A 460 -15.94 -3.76 -15.58
N TYR A 461 -15.62 -2.51 -15.23
CA TYR A 461 -14.32 -1.91 -15.51
C TYR A 461 -13.70 -1.20 -14.30
N ASP A 462 -14.46 -0.55 -13.42
CA ASP A 462 -13.94 0.26 -12.33
C ASP A 462 -13.50 -0.59 -11.12
N ALA A 463 -12.22 -0.48 -10.75
CA ALA A 463 -11.63 -1.20 -9.63
C ALA A 463 -12.17 -0.74 -8.27
N GLU A 464 -12.36 0.56 -8.05
CA GLU A 464 -12.82 1.08 -6.75
C GLU A 464 -14.27 0.70 -6.45
N ILE A 465 -15.13 0.68 -7.46
CA ILE A 465 -16.53 0.29 -7.35
C ILE A 465 -16.62 -1.23 -7.18
N TYR A 466 -15.95 -2.00 -8.03
CA TYR A 466 -15.98 -3.47 -7.96
C TYR A 466 -15.51 -3.98 -6.59
N GLN A 467 -14.41 -3.44 -6.07
CA GLN A 467 -13.81 -3.84 -4.79
C GLN A 467 -14.58 -3.35 -3.54
N LYS A 468 -15.61 -2.51 -3.67
CA LYS A 468 -16.54 -2.24 -2.55
C LYS A 468 -17.41 -3.44 -2.25
N ASN A 469 -17.75 -4.22 -3.28
CA ASN A 469 -18.66 -5.35 -3.20
C ASN A 469 -17.93 -6.72 -3.20
N HIS A 470 -16.67 -6.75 -3.66
CA HIS A 470 -15.85 -7.96 -3.73
C HIS A 470 -14.63 -7.85 -2.82
N ASN A 471 -14.43 -8.85 -1.96
CA ASN A 471 -13.29 -8.92 -1.07
C ASN A 471 -12.03 -9.33 -1.85
N THR A 472 -11.05 -8.43 -1.92
CA THR A 472 -9.71 -8.72 -2.46
C THR A 472 -8.64 -8.70 -1.35
N THR A 473 -7.39 -8.98 -1.71
CA THR A 473 -6.22 -8.88 -0.82
C THR A 473 -6.16 -7.54 -0.08
N SER A 474 -6.48 -6.43 -0.75
CA SER A 474 -6.47 -5.11 -0.12
C SER A 474 -7.49 -4.93 1.01
N ASN A 475 -8.50 -5.80 1.14
CA ASN A 475 -9.45 -5.74 2.24
C ASN A 475 -8.80 -6.05 3.60
N TYR A 476 -7.71 -6.85 3.62
CA TYR A 476 -6.95 -7.11 4.86
C TYR A 476 -6.35 -5.84 5.47
N LYS A 477 -6.20 -4.78 4.67
CA LYS A 477 -5.81 -3.46 5.17
C LYS A 477 -6.88 -2.86 6.10
N LYS A 478 -8.16 -3.04 5.77
CA LYS A 478 -9.31 -2.58 6.57
C LYS A 478 -9.60 -3.49 7.76
N SER A 479 -9.58 -4.81 7.55
CA SER A 479 -9.87 -5.81 8.59
C SER A 479 -8.99 -7.04 8.38
N ILE A 480 -8.08 -7.31 9.31
CA ILE A 480 -7.22 -8.51 9.21
C ILE A 480 -8.00 -9.80 9.50
N ASP A 481 -9.03 -9.74 10.36
CA ASP A 481 -9.82 -10.91 10.76
C ASP A 481 -11.10 -11.14 9.96
N GLY A 482 -11.49 -10.17 9.13
CA GLY A 482 -12.73 -10.13 8.36
C GLY A 482 -13.97 -9.78 9.17
N VAL A 483 -13.81 -9.44 10.45
CA VAL A 483 -14.90 -9.19 11.41
C VAL A 483 -14.89 -7.73 11.86
N PHE A 484 -13.81 -7.29 12.48
CA PHE A 484 -13.67 -5.92 13.00
C PHE A 484 -12.68 -5.14 12.15
N TYR A 485 -12.90 -3.83 12.04
CA TYR A 485 -11.91 -2.99 11.40
C TYR A 485 -10.67 -2.83 12.29
N ASN A 486 -9.53 -2.66 11.62
CA ASN A 486 -8.25 -2.39 12.24
C ASN A 486 -8.27 -0.95 12.77
N ASN A 487 -8.84 -0.75 13.96
CA ASN A 487 -8.95 0.59 14.55
C ASN A 487 -7.58 1.12 14.98
N ASN A 488 -7.18 2.24 14.38
CA ASN A 488 -5.96 2.99 14.69
C ASN A 488 -6.22 4.50 14.83
N GLU A 489 -7.47 4.90 15.07
CA GLU A 489 -7.89 6.31 15.11
C GLU A 489 -7.09 7.17 16.08
N ARG A 490 -6.67 6.61 17.22
CA ARG A 490 -5.83 7.34 18.17
C ARG A 490 -4.45 7.60 17.57
N ALA A 491 -3.80 6.57 17.04
CA ALA A 491 -2.51 6.70 16.37
C ALA A 491 -2.58 7.68 15.18
N LEU A 492 -3.63 7.62 14.36
CA LEU A 492 -3.81 8.58 13.26
C LEU A 492 -4.00 10.01 13.74
N ARG A 493 -4.81 10.26 14.79
CA ARG A 493 -4.98 11.61 15.34
C ARG A 493 -3.66 12.16 15.86
N GLU A 494 -2.89 11.36 16.59
CA GLU A 494 -1.55 11.76 17.05
C GLU A 494 -0.63 12.04 15.85
N LEU A 495 -0.61 11.19 14.83
CA LEU A 495 0.18 11.42 13.62
C LEU A 495 -0.25 12.69 12.88
N GLN A 496 -1.54 12.94 12.73
CA GLN A 496 -2.06 14.15 12.10
C GLN A 496 -1.64 15.41 12.86
N ASN A 497 -1.66 15.37 14.19
CA ASN A 497 -1.15 16.46 15.02
C ASN A 497 0.35 16.69 14.77
N ILE A 498 1.15 15.62 14.77
CA ILE A 498 2.60 15.69 14.50
C ILE A 498 2.88 16.27 13.11
N VAL A 499 2.21 15.75 12.06
CA VAL A 499 2.37 16.19 10.67
C VAL A 499 1.94 17.64 10.50
N SER A 500 0.80 18.05 11.07
CA SER A 500 0.30 19.42 10.96
C SER A 500 1.25 20.45 11.55
N VAL A 501 1.92 20.13 12.67
CA VAL A 501 2.91 21.03 13.28
C VAL A 501 4.22 21.02 12.49
N ALA A 502 4.67 19.84 12.03
CA ALA A 502 5.87 19.71 11.20
C ALA A 502 5.74 20.46 9.86
N ASP A 503 4.63 20.33 9.14
CA ASP A 503 4.36 21.02 7.88
C ASP A 503 4.38 22.54 8.05
N ARG A 504 3.80 23.04 9.14
CA ARG A 504 3.82 24.47 9.48
C ARG A 504 5.24 24.96 9.74
N GLY A 505 6.03 24.18 10.48
CA GLY A 505 7.44 24.48 10.71
C GLY A 505 8.23 24.50 9.41
N MET A 506 8.07 23.49 8.56
CA MET A 506 8.75 23.41 7.26
C MET A 506 8.40 24.58 6.36
N ALA A 507 7.13 24.97 6.28
CA ALA A 507 6.70 26.13 5.49
C ALA A 507 7.36 27.44 5.95
N LEU A 508 7.64 27.58 7.25
CA LEU A 508 8.34 28.73 7.81
C LEU A 508 9.84 28.66 7.55
N LEU A 509 10.47 27.48 7.69
CA LEU A 509 11.86 27.27 7.28
C LEU A 509 12.06 27.63 5.80
N THR A 510 11.19 27.15 4.91
CA THR A 510 11.27 27.46 3.48
C THR A 510 11.18 28.96 3.24
N ARG A 511 10.27 29.67 3.94
CA ARG A 511 10.14 31.13 3.83
C ARG A 511 11.34 31.90 4.37
N GLU A 512 11.95 31.43 5.46
CA GLU A 512 13.16 32.04 6.01
C GLU A 512 14.38 31.80 5.11
N VAL A 513 14.49 30.61 4.51
CA VAL A 513 15.50 30.30 3.49
C VAL A 513 15.30 31.15 2.23
N GLU A 514 14.06 31.33 1.76
CA GLU A 514 13.73 32.22 0.63
C GLU A 514 14.01 33.70 0.93
N ARG A 515 13.93 34.12 2.20
CA ARG A 515 14.24 35.48 2.65
C ARG A 515 15.73 35.72 2.84
N GLY A 516 16.47 34.70 3.26
CA GLY A 516 17.93 34.69 3.35
C GLY A 516 18.54 34.11 2.09
N THR A 517 18.49 34.83 0.97
CA THR A 517 19.24 34.47 -0.24
C THR A 517 20.74 34.49 0.04
N ASP A 518 21.26 33.34 0.49
CA ASP A 518 22.58 32.75 0.19
C ASP A 518 22.74 31.36 0.86
N LEU A 519 21.67 30.66 1.21
CA LEU A 519 21.74 29.30 1.78
C LEU A 519 20.82 28.34 1.02
N THR A 520 21.38 27.24 0.53
CA THR A 520 20.63 26.19 -0.18
C THR A 520 20.35 25.02 0.75
N ALA A 521 19.09 24.61 0.88
CA ALA A 521 18.75 23.36 1.56
C ALA A 521 19.15 22.18 0.65
N ASP A 522 19.99 21.28 1.16
CA ASP A 522 20.34 20.05 0.44
C ASP A 522 19.08 19.17 0.31
N PRO A 523 18.62 18.87 -0.92
CA PRO A 523 17.42 18.07 -1.15
C PRO A 523 17.54 16.61 -0.68
N ILE A 524 18.74 16.14 -0.30
CA ILE A 524 18.99 14.76 0.16
C ILE A 524 19.00 14.64 1.69
N SER A 525 19.60 15.61 2.40
CA SER A 525 19.75 15.56 3.87
C SER A 525 18.83 16.50 4.65
N GLY A 526 18.21 17.48 3.98
CA GLY A 526 17.48 18.56 4.65
C GLY A 526 18.37 19.53 5.44
N ALA A 527 19.70 19.37 5.37
CA ALA A 527 20.65 20.28 5.99
C ALA A 527 20.77 21.58 5.18
N ILE A 528 20.97 22.68 5.89
CA ILE A 528 21.25 23.99 5.28
C ILE A 528 22.74 24.02 4.92
N VAL A 529 23.05 24.23 3.63
CA VAL A 529 24.43 24.21 3.12
C VAL A 529 24.72 25.52 2.37
N ASP A 530 25.92 26.07 2.55
CA ASP A 530 26.43 27.19 1.76
C ASP A 530 26.47 26.81 0.26
N PRO A 531 26.18 27.74 -0.66
CA PRO A 531 26.24 27.47 -2.09
C PRO A 531 27.67 27.06 -2.49
N PRO A 532 27.82 26.15 -3.48
CA PRO A 532 29.12 25.81 -4.01
C PRO A 532 29.78 27.07 -4.58
N VAL A 533 30.90 27.48 -3.96
CA VAL A 533 31.72 28.57 -4.47
C VAL A 533 32.34 28.13 -5.80
N GLY A 534 31.84 28.73 -6.87
CA GLY A 534 32.23 28.64 -8.28
C GLY A 534 33.37 27.70 -8.72
N THR A 535 33.06 26.89 -9.73
CA THR A 535 33.78 26.87 -11.02
C THR A 535 32.80 26.58 -12.14
#